data_AF-A0A2W4XMR5-F1
#
_entry.id   AF-A0A2W4XMR5-F1
#
_cell.length_a   1.000
_cell.length_b   1.000
_cell.length_c   1.000
_cell.angle_alpha   90.00
_cell.angle_beta   90.00
_cell.angle_gamma   90.00
#
_symmetry.space_group_name_H-M   'P 1'
#
loop_
_entity.id
_entity.type
_entity.pdbx_description
1 polymer ?
#
loop_
_entity_poly.entity_id
_entity_poly.type
_entity_poly.pdbx_seq_one_letter_code
_entity_poly.pdbx_strand_id
1 'polypeptide(L)' 'MVEPLLSGIVLGLIPVTLIGLFVAAYMQYRRGDQLGG' A
#
# COMPACT_ATOMS: atom_id res chain seq x y z
N MET A 1 9.17 24.05 -12.98
CA MET A 1 8.20 24.54 -11.97
C MET A 1 7.72 23.35 -11.16
N VAL A 2 7.55 23.49 -9.85
CA VAL A 2 7.00 22.42 -8.99
C VAL A 2 5.55 22.77 -8.69
N GLU A 3 4.64 21.85 -8.97
CA GLU A 3 3.19 22.01 -8.80
C GLU A 3 2.76 21.43 -7.45
N PRO A 4 2.48 22.26 -6.42
CA PRO A 4 2.26 21.77 -5.05
C PRO A 4 1.09 20.80 -4.93
N LEU A 5 0.02 21.04 -5.70
CA LEU A 5 -1.17 20.18 -5.71
C LEU A 5 -0.84 18.80 -6.27
N LEU A 6 -0.15 18.74 -7.41
CA LEU A 6 0.28 17.50 -8.04
C LEU A 6 1.25 16.73 -7.12
N SER A 7 2.24 17.43 -6.56
CA SER A 7 3.19 16.83 -5.63
C SER A 7 2.50 16.31 -4.36
N GLY A 8 1.51 17.02 -3.82
CA GLY A 8 0.73 16.56 -2.67
C GLY A 8 -0.08 15.31 -2.95
N ILE A 9 -0.72 15.22 -4.12
CA ILE A 9 -1.48 14.03 -4.54
C ILE A 9 -0.54 12.83 -4.69
N VAL A 10 0.61 13.00 -5.33
CA VAL A 10 1.61 11.94 -5.51
C VAL A 10 2.14 11.47 -4.16
N LEU A 11 2.51 12.40 -3.28
CA LEU A 11 3.00 12.09 -1.93
C LEU A 11 1.92 11.49 -1.01
N GLY A 12 0.63 11.71 -1.28
CA GLY A 12 -0.45 11.07 -0.54
C GLY A 12 -0.78 9.67 -1.07
N LEU A 13 -0.95 9.55 -2.39
CA LEU A 13 -1.41 8.31 -3.05
C LEU A 13 -0.35 7.20 -3.04
N ILE A 14 0.93 7.54 -3.18
CA ILE A 14 2.01 6.53 -3.14
C ILE A 14 2.04 5.79 -1.79
N PRO A 15 2.22 6.46 -0.64
CA PRO A 15 2.32 5.76 0.64
C PRO A 15 1.02 5.08 1.03
N VAL A 16 -0.16 5.66 0.77
CA VAL A 16 -1.44 4.99 1.11
C VAL A 16 -1.62 3.69 0.31
N THR A 17 -1.23 3.70 -0.97
CA THR A 17 -1.30 2.49 -1.82
C THR A 17 -0.32 1.44 -1.35
N LEU A 18 0.93 1.84 -1.03
CA LEU A 18 1.93 0.92 -0.48
C LEU A 18 1.45 0.28 0.83
N ILE A 19 0.94 1.08 1.77
CA ILE A 19 0.39 0.57 3.04
C ILE A 19 -0.75 -0.41 2.75
N GLY A 20 -1.69 -0.08 1.87
CA GLY A 20 -2.79 -0.95 1.50
C GLY A 20 -2.33 -2.30 0.92
N LEU A 21 -1.33 -2.28 0.02
CA LEU A 21 -0.74 -3.48 -0.55
C LEU A 21 -0.03 -4.33 0.51
N PHE A 22 0.74 -3.73 1.41
CA PHE A 22 1.38 -4.45 2.50
C PHE A 22 0.38 -5.05 3.47
N VAL A 23 -0.71 -4.34 3.80
CA VAL A 23 -1.79 -4.87 4.64
C VAL A 23 -2.47 -6.04 3.95
N ALA A 24 -2.78 -5.94 2.65
CA ALA A 24 -3.37 -7.03 1.88
C ALA A 24 -2.44 -8.25 1.81
N ALA A 25 -1.15 -8.04 1.57
CA ALA A 25 -0.14 -9.09 1.58
C ALA A 25 0.02 -9.73 2.97
N TYR A 26 -0.02 -8.94 4.04
CA TYR A 26 0.04 -9.44 5.41
C TYR A 26 -1.20 -10.28 5.77
N MET A 27 -2.40 -9.85 5.36
CA MET A 27 -3.62 -10.62 5.53
C MET A 27 -3.58 -11.93 4.72
N GLN A 28 -3.06 -11.88 3.48
CA GLN A 28 -2.82 -13.08 2.66
C GLN A 28 -1.78 -14.00 3.28
N TYR A 29 -0.71 -13.48 3.86
CA TYR A 29 0.31 -14.25 4.58
C TYR A 29 -0.30 -14.98 5.78
N ARG A 30 -1.04 -14.27 6.63
CA ARG A 30 -1.73 -14.86 7.78
C ARG A 30 -2.81 -15.87 7.40
N ARG A 31 -3.47 -15.69 6.25
CA ARG A 31 -4.44 -16.66 5.72
C ARG A 31 -3.75 -17.85 5.05
N GLY A 32 -2.63 -17.63 4.37
CA GLY A 32 -1.81 -18.69 3.79
C GLY A 32 -1.23 -19.61 4.86
N ASP A 33 -0.87 -19.05 6.02
CA ASP A 33 -0.52 -19.81 7.22
C ASP A 33 -1.67 -20.74 7.69
N GLN A 34 -2.93 -20.38 7.46
CA GLN A 34 -4.09 -21.24 7.73
C GLN A 34 -4.41 -22.25 6.61
N LEU A 35 -3.97 -22.01 5.37
CA LEU A 35 -4.22 -22.90 4.23
C LEU A 35 -3.05 -23.85 3.93
N GLY A 36 -1.92 -23.70 4.63
CA GLY A 36 -0.75 -24.57 4.52
C GLY A 36 0.02 -24.36 3.21
N GLY A 37 1.29 -24.01 3.33
CA GLY A 37 2.28 -24.50 2.36
C GLY A 37 2.51 -25.99 2.58
#